data_AF-A0A2T4UQM0-F1
#
_entry.id   AF-A0A2T4UQM0-F1
#
_cell.length_a   1.000
_cell.length_b   1.000
_cell.length_c   1.000
_cell.angle_alpha   90.00
_cell.angle_beta   90.00
_cell.angle_gamma   90.00
#
_symmetry.space_group_name_H-M   'P 1'
#
loop_
_entity.id
_entity.type
_entity.pdbx_description
1 polymer ?
#
loop_
_entity_poly.entity_id
_entity_poly.type
_entity_poly.pdbx_seq_one_letter_code
_entity_poly.pdbx_strand_id
1 'polypeptide(L)'
;MLSTLLVTAPWLAFAVLVGVIVIAPFAGRVLIARPRATAALLSAALVAVAVLTLYPESGRTAPEVACAVEWPTLIPTAVESMANILLFVPVAFLAAVRWRRPVAAIIGASALSAVIEFVQAVVPAIGRACDTSDGITNTLGAVVGGLLAHVVLSWRRRPARLPGKR
;
A
#
# COMPACT_ATOMS: atom_id res chain seq x y z
N MET A 1 -15.20 -4.23 19.79
CA MET A 1 -14.58 -5.42 19.18
C MET A 1 -13.31 -5.02 18.42
N LEU A 2 -13.40 -4.29 17.30
CA LEU A 2 -12.20 -3.80 16.59
C LEU A 2 -11.42 -2.73 17.39
N SER A 3 -12.15 -1.78 17.99
CA SER A 3 -11.58 -0.75 18.87
C SER A 3 -10.85 -1.34 20.08
N THR A 4 -11.37 -2.43 20.64
CA THR A 4 -10.76 -3.16 21.76
C THR A 4 -9.45 -3.85 21.32
N LEU A 5 -9.45 -4.48 20.15
CA LEU A 5 -8.25 -5.10 19.57
C LEU A 5 -7.16 -4.08 19.27
N LEU A 6 -7.51 -2.92 18.72
CA LEU A 6 -6.57 -1.83 18.42
C LEU A 6 -5.93 -1.23 19.69
N VAL A 7 -6.70 -1.15 20.79
CA VAL A 7 -6.17 -0.73 22.09
C VAL A 7 -5.30 -1.82 22.73
N THR A 8 -5.66 -3.10 22.56
CA THR A 8 -4.92 -4.23 23.18
C THR A 8 -3.66 -4.64 22.42
N ALA A 9 -3.61 -4.42 21.11
CA ALA A 9 -2.50 -4.82 20.24
C ALA A 9 -2.18 -3.76 19.19
N PRO A 10 -1.79 -2.54 19.60
CA PRO A 10 -1.48 -1.44 18.66
C PRO A 10 -0.28 -1.77 17.74
N TRP A 11 0.56 -2.73 18.14
CA TRP A 11 1.70 -3.24 17.36
C TRP A 11 1.31 -4.25 16.27
N LEU A 12 0.04 -4.69 16.22
CA LEU A 12 -0.39 -5.74 15.29
C LEU A 12 -0.21 -5.31 13.82
N ALA A 13 -0.58 -4.06 13.48
CA ALA A 13 -0.43 -3.53 12.13
C ALA A 13 1.05 -3.55 11.68
N PHE A 14 1.95 -3.18 12.58
CA PHE A 14 3.39 -3.25 12.34
C PHE A 14 3.88 -4.70 12.19
N ALA A 15 3.43 -5.63 13.04
CA ALA A 15 3.79 -7.04 12.91
C ALA A 15 3.29 -7.66 11.59
N VAL A 16 2.09 -7.29 11.14
CA VAL A 16 1.55 -7.69 9.83
C VAL A 16 2.42 -7.11 8.71
N LEU A 17 2.81 -5.84 8.78
CA LEU A 17 3.72 -5.22 7.81
C LEU A 17 5.05 -5.97 7.71
N VAL A 18 5.66 -6.31 8.85
CA VAL A 18 6.89 -7.12 8.89
C VAL A 18 6.66 -8.50 8.24
N GLY A 19 5.55 -9.17 8.58
CA GLY A 19 5.17 -10.44 7.96
C GLY A 19 5.03 -10.33 6.45
N VAL A 20 4.36 -9.28 5.95
CA VAL A 20 4.22 -9.00 4.52
C VAL A 20 5.59 -8.78 3.87
N ILE A 21 6.48 -7.99 4.47
CA ILE A 21 7.83 -7.74 3.97
C ILE A 21 8.62 -9.05 3.82
N VAL A 22 8.49 -9.97 4.78
CA VAL A 22 9.18 -11.26 4.75
C VAL A 22 8.58 -12.22 3.72
N ILE A 23 7.25 -12.28 3.60
CA ILE A 23 6.54 -13.25 2.76
C ILE A 23 6.46 -12.81 1.29
N ALA A 24 6.29 -11.51 1.03
CA ALA A 24 6.07 -10.96 -0.31
C ALA A 24 7.15 -11.37 -1.33
N PRO A 25 8.46 -11.43 -1.01
CA PRO A 25 9.47 -11.86 -1.96
C PRO A 25 9.28 -13.30 -2.46
N PHE A 26 8.81 -14.20 -1.58
CA PHE A 26 8.54 -15.60 -1.92
C PHE A 26 7.25 -15.73 -2.73
N ALA A 27 6.18 -15.09 -2.27
CA ALA A 27 4.91 -15.05 -2.98
C ALA A 27 5.06 -14.43 -4.38
N GLY A 28 5.86 -13.36 -4.50
CA GLY A 28 6.16 -12.70 -5.76
C GLY A 28 6.77 -13.61 -6.82
N ARG A 29 7.64 -14.55 -6.42
CA ARG A 29 8.22 -15.53 -7.35
C ARG A 29 7.13 -16.39 -8.01
N VAL A 30 6.12 -16.79 -7.24
CA VAL A 30 4.98 -17.57 -7.75
C VAL A 30 4.06 -16.70 -8.61
N LEU A 31 3.76 -15.48 -8.14
CA LEU A 31 2.87 -14.54 -8.82
C LEU A 31 3.40 -14.06 -10.19
N ILE A 32 4.71 -13.99 -10.37
CA ILE A 32 5.31 -13.70 -11.69
C ILE A 32 4.86 -14.71 -12.75
N ALA A 33 4.69 -15.98 -12.38
CA ALA A 33 4.26 -17.04 -13.30
C ALA A 33 2.73 -17.12 -13.47
N ARG A 34 1.96 -16.37 -12.68
CA ARG A 34 0.49 -16.45 -12.62
C ARG A 34 -0.16 -15.08 -12.94
N PRO A 35 -0.04 -14.55 -14.17
CA PRO A 35 -0.43 -13.18 -14.49
C PRO A 35 -1.92 -12.86 -14.25
N ARG A 36 -2.81 -13.84 -14.45
CA ARG A 36 -4.26 -13.69 -14.17
C ARG A 36 -4.54 -13.56 -12.67
N ALA A 37 -3.89 -14.39 -11.84
CA ALA A 37 -4.02 -14.31 -10.39
C ALA A 37 -3.47 -12.98 -9.86
N THR A 38 -2.31 -12.55 -10.35
CA THR A 38 -1.72 -11.25 -10.00
C THR A 38 -2.64 -10.08 -10.38
N ALA A 39 -3.28 -10.15 -11.55
CA ALA A 39 -4.26 -9.14 -11.97
C ALA A 39 -5.50 -9.14 -11.06
N ALA A 40 -6.06 -10.31 -10.74
CA ALA A 40 -7.21 -10.43 -9.85
C ALA A 40 -6.89 -9.89 -8.44
N LEU A 41 -5.72 -10.22 -7.90
CA LEU A 41 -5.27 -9.70 -6.60
C LEU A 41 -5.04 -8.19 -6.64
N LEU A 42 -4.47 -7.65 -7.73
CA LEU A 42 -4.30 -6.21 -7.89
C LEU A 42 -5.66 -5.51 -7.94
N SER A 43 -6.61 -6.04 -8.71
CA SER A 43 -7.98 -5.53 -8.75
C SER A 43 -8.64 -5.57 -7.38
N ALA A 44 -8.51 -6.68 -6.65
CA ALA A 44 -9.03 -6.79 -5.29
C ALA A 44 -8.40 -5.78 -4.33
N ALA A 45 -7.08 -5.56 -4.42
CA ALA A 45 -6.37 -4.56 -3.61
C ALA A 45 -6.85 -3.13 -3.94
N LEU A 46 -7.01 -2.80 -5.23
CA LEU A 46 -7.53 -1.49 -5.65
C LEU A 46 -8.97 -1.26 -5.16
N VAL A 47 -9.83 -2.28 -5.23
CA VAL A 47 -11.20 -2.21 -4.69
C VAL A 47 -11.16 -2.03 -3.18
N ALA A 48 -10.30 -2.79 -2.47
CA ALA A 48 -10.15 -2.65 -1.03
C ALA A 48 -9.69 -1.24 -0.64
N VAL A 49 -8.71 -0.66 -1.35
CA VAL A 49 -8.30 0.74 -1.14
C VAL A 49 -9.48 1.68 -1.36
N ALA A 50 -10.15 1.61 -2.51
CA ALA A 50 -11.26 2.50 -2.83
C ALA A 50 -12.39 2.41 -1.81
N VAL A 51 -12.76 1.20 -1.36
CA VAL A 51 -13.78 0.99 -0.34
C VAL A 51 -13.31 1.54 1.00
N LEU A 52 -12.10 1.24 1.45
CA LEU A 52 -11.63 1.66 2.77
C LEU A 52 -11.38 3.17 2.88
N THR A 53 -11.09 3.85 1.77
CA THR A 53 -10.78 5.29 1.79
C THR A 53 -11.95 6.18 1.38
N LEU A 54 -12.85 5.70 0.50
CA LEU A 54 -13.96 6.50 -0.04
C LEU A 54 -15.33 6.07 0.48
N TYR A 55 -15.43 5.01 1.29
CA TYR A 55 -16.70 4.68 1.93
C TYR A 55 -17.09 5.80 2.91
N PRO A 56 -18.30 6.36 2.78
CA PRO A 56 -18.70 7.53 3.55
C PRO A 56 -18.80 7.20 5.04
N GLU A 57 -18.25 8.07 5.87
CA GLU A 57 -18.41 8.00 7.31
C GLU A 57 -19.80 8.53 7.69
N SER A 58 -20.72 7.61 8.01
CA SER A 58 -22.11 7.94 8.31
C SER A 58 -22.23 8.92 9.48
N GLY A 59 -22.86 10.07 9.26
CA GLY A 59 -23.19 11.04 10.32
C GLY A 59 -22.18 12.18 10.51
N ARG A 60 -21.16 12.30 9.65
CA ARG A 60 -20.23 13.44 9.61
C ARG A 60 -20.25 14.11 8.25
N THR A 61 -20.51 15.42 8.23
CA THR A 61 -20.24 16.27 7.07
C THR A 61 -19.00 17.09 7.39
N ALA A 62 -17.95 16.97 6.58
CA ALA A 62 -16.80 17.86 6.72
C ALA A 62 -17.27 19.31 6.51
N PRO A 63 -17.03 20.22 7.48
CA PRO A 63 -17.62 21.56 7.44
C PRO A 63 -17.00 22.45 6.35
N GLU A 64 -15.79 22.13 5.85
CA GLU A 64 -15.06 22.94 4.87
C GLU A 64 -14.19 22.08 3.94
N VAL A 65 -13.92 22.59 2.73
CA VAL A 65 -12.94 22.02 1.78
C VAL A 65 -11.54 22.43 2.25
N ALA A 66 -11.00 21.69 3.21
CA ALA A 66 -9.67 21.93 3.79
C ALA A 66 -8.95 20.60 4.05
N CYS A 67 -7.62 20.61 3.91
CA CYS A 67 -6.76 19.48 4.28
C CYS A 67 -6.06 19.74 5.60
N ALA A 68 -6.01 18.70 6.44
CA ALA A 68 -5.12 18.68 7.58
C ALA A 68 -3.67 18.61 7.08
N VAL A 69 -2.82 19.49 7.61
CA VAL A 69 -1.38 19.49 7.32
C VAL A 69 -0.68 18.95 8.54
N GLU A 70 -0.48 17.64 8.55
CA GLU A 70 0.12 16.92 9.65
C GLU A 70 1.31 16.07 9.18
N TRP A 71 2.22 15.79 10.12
CA TRP A 71 3.33 14.88 9.90
C TRP A 71 2.98 13.50 10.48
N PRO A 72 3.23 12.41 9.73
CA PRO A 72 2.88 11.09 10.21
C PRO A 72 3.78 10.65 11.37
N THR A 73 3.17 9.97 12.33
CA THR A 73 3.92 9.33 13.42
C THR A 73 4.34 7.93 12.98
N LEU A 74 5.64 7.70 12.84
CA LEU A 74 6.18 6.42 12.33
C LEU A 74 6.70 5.51 13.45
N ILE A 75 5.91 5.34 14.50
CA ILE A 75 6.20 4.37 15.57
C ILE A 75 5.40 3.07 15.36
N PRO A 76 5.88 1.90 15.82
CA PRO A 76 5.20 0.62 15.61
C PRO A 76 3.74 0.56 16.11
N THR A 77 3.37 1.42 17.05
CA THR A 77 2.04 1.51 17.65
C THR A 77 1.15 2.57 16.99
N ALA A 78 1.64 3.32 16.01
CA ALA A 78 0.85 4.28 15.23
C ALA A 78 -0.02 3.53 14.22
N VAL A 79 -1.16 3.04 14.70
CA VAL A 79 -2.06 2.13 13.96
C VAL A 79 -2.45 2.72 12.60
N GLU A 80 -2.83 3.99 12.54
CA GLU A 80 -3.31 4.64 11.31
C GLU A 80 -2.19 4.74 10.27
N SER A 81 -1.02 5.28 10.65
CA SER A 81 0.14 5.36 9.76
C SER A 81 0.59 3.98 9.27
N MET A 82 0.58 2.96 10.14
CA MET A 82 0.94 1.59 9.75
C MET A 82 -0.11 0.97 8.83
N ALA A 83 -1.40 1.22 9.05
CA ALA A 83 -2.48 0.74 8.21
C ALA A 83 -2.42 1.34 6.80
N ASN A 84 -2.16 2.64 6.68
CA ASN A 84 -1.99 3.35 5.40
C ASN A 84 -0.81 2.79 4.59
N ILE A 85 0.35 2.61 5.24
CA ILE A 85 1.50 1.94 4.62
C ILE A 85 1.08 0.54 4.13
N LEU A 86 0.46 -0.26 5.00
CA LEU A 86 0.07 -1.63 4.69
C LEU A 86 -0.96 -1.70 3.54
N LEU A 87 -1.82 -0.70 3.41
CA LEU A 87 -2.84 -0.62 2.37
C LEU A 87 -2.24 -0.44 0.97
N PHE A 88 -1.18 0.37 0.86
CA PHE A 88 -0.54 0.69 -0.43
C PHE A 88 0.59 -0.27 -0.84
N VAL A 89 1.22 -0.99 0.11
CA VAL A 89 2.21 -2.04 -0.18
C VAL A 89 1.73 -3.05 -1.23
N PRO A 90 0.56 -3.72 -1.09
CA PRO A 90 0.11 -4.72 -2.05
C PRO A 90 -0.21 -4.12 -3.41
N VAL A 91 -0.75 -2.89 -3.47
CA VAL A 91 -1.06 -2.20 -4.73
C VAL A 91 0.22 -2.01 -5.55
N ALA A 92 1.24 -1.36 -4.97
CA ALA A 92 2.49 -1.11 -5.65
C ALA A 92 3.25 -2.41 -5.96
N PHE A 93 3.27 -3.37 -5.03
CA PHE A 93 3.93 -4.66 -5.23
C PHE A 93 3.32 -5.45 -6.40
N LEU A 94 2.00 -5.63 -6.42
CA LEU A 94 1.31 -6.42 -7.45
C LEU A 94 1.37 -5.73 -8.82
N ALA A 95 1.22 -4.40 -8.86
CA ALA A 95 1.39 -3.60 -10.07
C ALA A 95 2.82 -3.74 -10.63
N ALA A 96 3.83 -3.61 -9.77
CA ALA A 96 5.23 -3.76 -10.14
C ALA A 96 5.55 -5.16 -10.66
N VAL A 97 5.03 -6.22 -10.02
CA VAL A 97 5.18 -7.61 -10.47
C VAL A 97 4.47 -7.83 -11.81
N ARG A 98 3.25 -7.31 -11.97
CA ARG A 98 2.43 -7.49 -13.18
C ARG A 98 3.02 -6.78 -14.39
N TRP A 99 3.52 -5.56 -14.22
CA TRP A 99 4.07 -4.73 -15.29
C TRP A 99 5.60 -4.82 -15.42
N ARG A 100 6.27 -5.46 -14.46
CA ARG A 100 7.74 -5.56 -14.35
C ARG A 100 8.43 -4.19 -14.32
N ARG A 101 7.73 -3.17 -13.81
CA ARG A 101 8.16 -1.77 -13.76
C ARG A 101 7.94 -1.20 -12.34
N PRO A 102 8.86 -1.45 -11.39
CA PRO A 102 8.68 -1.07 -9.99
C PRO A 102 8.55 0.45 -9.81
N VAL A 103 9.36 1.25 -10.51
CA VAL A 103 9.29 2.72 -10.44
C VAL A 103 7.94 3.24 -10.92
N ALA A 104 7.42 2.72 -12.04
CA ALA A 104 6.11 3.13 -12.55
C ALA A 104 4.98 2.74 -11.59
N ALA A 105 5.10 1.60 -10.89
CA ALA A 105 4.12 1.19 -9.89
C ALA A 105 4.16 2.06 -8.63
N ILE A 106 5.34 2.48 -8.18
CA ILE A 106 5.48 3.45 -7.06
C ILE A 106 4.78 4.76 -7.45
N ILE A 107 5.12 5.32 -8.61
CA ILE A 107 4.53 6.57 -9.09
C ILE A 107 3.01 6.44 -9.24
N GLY A 108 2.53 5.35 -9.84
CA GLY A 108 1.10 5.11 -10.03
C GLY A 108 0.34 4.96 -8.72
N ALA A 109 0.91 4.27 -7.73
CA ALA A 109 0.30 4.10 -6.42
C ALA A 109 0.31 5.41 -5.61
N SER A 110 1.40 6.18 -5.64
CA SER A 110 1.44 7.52 -5.04
C SER A 110 0.44 8.48 -5.70
N ALA A 111 0.33 8.45 -7.03
CA ALA A 111 -0.66 9.24 -7.75
C ALA A 111 -2.09 8.82 -7.38
N LEU A 112 -2.36 7.52 -7.22
CA LEU A 112 -3.65 7.03 -6.72
C LEU A 112 -3.96 7.59 -5.33
N SER A 113 -2.97 7.64 -4.42
CA SER A 113 -3.16 8.25 -3.09
C SER A 113 -3.53 9.74 -3.20
N ALA A 114 -2.81 10.50 -4.03
CA ALA A 114 -3.10 11.92 -4.23
C ALA A 114 -4.50 12.15 -4.81
N VAL A 115 -4.95 11.28 -5.73
CA VAL A 115 -6.32 11.32 -6.25
C VAL A 115 -7.35 11.01 -5.16
N ILE A 116 -7.10 10.04 -4.29
CA ILE A 116 -7.99 9.70 -3.17
C ILE A 116 -8.14 10.90 -2.23
N GLU A 117 -7.04 11.54 -1.84
CA GLU A 117 -7.11 12.72 -0.97
C GLU A 117 -7.80 13.90 -1.63
N PHE A 118 -7.52 14.12 -2.91
CA PHE A 118 -8.22 15.15 -3.66
C PHE A 118 -9.74 14.90 -3.67
N VAL A 119 -10.16 13.64 -3.89
CA VAL A 119 -11.58 13.27 -3.83
C VAL A 119 -12.15 13.46 -2.43
N GLN A 120 -11.43 13.08 -1.37
CA GLN A 120 -11.84 13.31 0.02
C GLN A 120 -11.98 14.80 0.34
N ALA A 121 -11.10 15.66 -0.20
CA ALA A 121 -11.16 17.10 -0.05
C ALA A 121 -12.41 17.72 -0.69
N VAL A 122 -12.73 17.32 -1.93
CA VAL A 122 -13.79 17.96 -2.74
C VAL A 122 -15.15 17.30 -2.64
N VAL A 123 -15.26 16.15 -1.96
CA VAL A 123 -16.52 15.42 -1.75
C VAL A 123 -16.85 15.36 -0.25
N PRO A 124 -17.46 16.42 0.33
CA PRO A 124 -17.78 16.48 1.76
C PRO A 124 -18.69 15.36 2.26
N ALA A 125 -19.48 14.74 1.37
CA ALA A 125 -20.35 13.61 1.68
C ALA A 125 -19.60 12.33 2.10
N ILE A 126 -18.29 12.24 1.84
CA ILE A 126 -17.45 11.16 2.35
C ILE A 126 -17.24 11.31 3.87
N GLY A 127 -17.31 12.54 4.40
CA GLY A 127 -17.16 12.80 5.83
C GLY A 127 -15.71 12.67 6.35
N ARG A 128 -14.76 12.38 5.47
CA ARG A 128 -13.31 12.35 5.77
C ARG A 128 -12.65 13.59 5.18
N ALA A 129 -11.87 14.31 5.99
CA ALA A 129 -10.98 15.35 5.49
C ALA A 129 -9.73 14.71 4.85
N CYS A 130 -9.16 15.37 3.83
CA CYS A 130 -7.81 15.04 3.36
C CYS A 130 -6.79 15.33 4.45
N ASP A 131 -5.74 14.51 4.54
CA ASP A 131 -4.67 14.67 5.52
C ASP A 131 -3.32 14.34 4.88
N THR A 132 -2.40 15.30 4.93
CA THR A 132 -1.04 15.15 4.39
C THR A 132 -0.29 13.95 4.99
N SER A 133 -0.59 13.58 6.25
CA SER A 133 -0.06 12.40 6.92
C SER A 133 -0.45 11.09 6.20
N ASP A 134 -1.69 11.00 5.71
CA ASP A 134 -2.19 9.86 4.94
C ASP A 134 -1.42 9.73 3.61
N GLY A 135 -1.19 10.85 2.92
CA GLY A 135 -0.54 10.87 1.62
C GLY A 135 0.92 10.46 1.69
N ILE A 136 1.61 10.88 2.76
CA ILE A 136 2.98 10.46 3.05
C ILE A 136 3.02 8.97 3.37
N THR A 137 2.15 8.49 4.26
CA THR A 137 2.15 7.08 4.71
C THR A 137 1.75 6.10 3.59
N ASN A 138 0.78 6.46 2.76
CA ASN A 138 0.42 5.72 1.56
C ASN A 138 1.59 5.67 0.55
N THR A 139 2.29 6.79 0.36
CA THR A 139 3.48 6.85 -0.50
C THR A 139 4.63 6.00 0.04
N LEU A 140 4.85 5.96 1.36
CA LEU A 140 5.80 5.05 1.99
C LEU A 140 5.42 3.58 1.71
N GLY A 141 4.14 3.24 1.81
CA GLY A 141 3.61 1.94 1.41
C GLY A 141 3.91 1.60 -0.04
N ALA A 142 3.70 2.55 -0.96
CA ALA A 142 4.02 2.39 -2.37
C ALA A 142 5.51 2.10 -2.60
N VAL A 143 6.40 2.85 -1.93
CA VAL A 143 7.86 2.65 -2.00
C VAL A 143 8.24 1.26 -1.50
N VAL A 144 7.73 0.84 -0.34
CA VAL A 144 8.01 -0.49 0.22
C VAL A 144 7.54 -1.59 -0.74
N GLY A 145 6.32 -1.51 -1.26
CA GLY A 145 5.79 -2.48 -2.22
C GLY A 145 6.61 -2.55 -3.52
N GLY A 146 7.00 -1.39 -4.06
CA GLY A 146 7.84 -1.31 -5.24
C GLY A 146 9.25 -1.88 -5.04
N LEU A 147 9.88 -1.62 -3.89
CA LEU A 147 11.18 -2.19 -3.53
C LEU A 147 11.11 -3.71 -3.37
N LEU A 148 10.08 -4.23 -2.70
CA LEU A 148 9.85 -5.67 -2.58
C LEU A 148 9.73 -6.32 -3.96
N ALA A 149 8.96 -5.73 -4.87
CA ALA A 149 8.84 -6.25 -6.23
C ALA A 149 10.15 -6.15 -7.02
N HIS A 150 10.94 -5.08 -6.81
CA HIS A 150 12.27 -4.94 -7.41
C HIS A 150 13.19 -6.09 -6.99
N VAL A 151 13.22 -6.42 -5.68
CA VAL A 151 13.98 -7.58 -5.15
C VAL A 151 13.57 -8.87 -5.87
N VAL A 152 12.27 -9.15 -5.97
CA VAL A 152 11.75 -10.34 -6.67
C VAL A 152 12.20 -10.39 -8.13
N LEU A 153 12.08 -9.28 -8.85
CA LEU A 153 12.44 -9.20 -10.27
C LEU A 153 13.95 -9.34 -10.48
N SER A 154 14.77 -8.81 -9.56
CA SER A 154 16.23 -8.91 -9.59
C SER A 154 16.73 -10.34 -9.43
N TRP A 155 16.07 -11.14 -8.59
CA TRP A 155 16.43 -12.54 -8.36
C TRP A 155 16.24 -13.41 -9.61
N ARG A 156 15.22 -13.11 -10.43
CA ARG A 156 14.99 -13.81 -11.70
C ARG A 156 16.01 -13.43 -12.79
N ARG A 157 16.61 -12.24 -12.69
CA ARG A 157 17.59 -11.75 -13.67
C ARG A 157 18.99 -12.32 -13.47
N ARG A 158 19.29 -13.02 -12.37
CA ARG A 158 20.60 -13.64 -12.16
C ARG A 158 20.77 -14.80 -13.15
N PRO A 159 21.63 -14.68 -14.17
CA PRO A 159 22.00 -15.84 -14.98
C PRO A 159 22.74 -16.79 -14.05
N ALA A 160 22.41 -18.08 -14.09
CA ALA A 160 23.30 -19.09 -13.52
C ALA A 160 24.66 -18.88 -14.18
N ARG A 161 25.67 -18.45 -13.40
CA ARG A 161 27.05 -18.44 -13.87
C ARG A 161 27.39 -19.89 -14.20
N LEU A 162 27.34 -20.26 -15.48
CA LEU A 162 27.87 -21.54 -15.93
C LEU A 162 29.35 -21.55 -15.54
N PRO A 163 29.83 -22.53 -14.76
CA PRO A 163 31.26 -22.68 -14.54
C PRO A 163 31.89 -22.95 -15.90
N GLY A 164 32.70 -21.99 -16.37
CA GLY A 164 33.49 -22.15 -17.58
C GLY A 164 34.38 -23.38 -17.40
N LYS A 165 34.16 -24.41 -18.24
CA LYS A 165 35.07 -25.55 -18.35
C LYS A 165 36.42 -25.01 -18.82
N ARG A 166 37.46 -25.26 -18.01
CA ARG A 166 38.86 -25.15 -18.43
C ARG A 166 39.21 -26.27 -19.39
#